data_AF-A0ABD6SN44-F1
#
_entry.id   AF-A0ABD6SN44-F1
#
_cell.length_a   1.000
_cell.length_b   1.000
_cell.length_c   1.000
_cell.angle_alpha   90.00
_cell.angle_beta   90.00
_cell.angle_gamma   90.00
#
_symmetry.space_group_name_H-M   'P 1'
#
loop_
_entity.id
_entity.type
_entity.pdbx_description
1 polymer ?
#
loop_
_entity_poly.entity_id
_entity_poly.type
_entity_poly.pdbx_seq_one_letter_code
_entity_poly.pdbx_strand_id
1 'polypeptide(L)'
;MTTTNKPVLVQAEHVVQKTAAERNKLHIRLIQLNGEIAYLQSEIVSGNASLQDTLNERLAEKSTVDAELKQRNDAFLSELKSMRDDLLRERLAVLKSGKDRQEVLANEIMRTKVEYLKKIMALKEQADDTFADVSSYNEIMKYIEQNPVDVTATIVYPYPVANGDNRYSPYVTPQEIATANDGTLPYPTRQFEQNYMRKAY
;
A
#
# COMPACT_ATOMS: atom_id res chain seq x y z
N MET A 1 13.17 -0.86 -11.36
CA MET A 1 12.82 -1.41 -10.03
C MET A 1 13.95 -1.08 -9.07
N THR A 2 13.74 -0.14 -8.14
CA THR A 2 14.64 0.02 -6.99
C THR A 2 14.17 -0.95 -5.91
N THR A 3 14.62 -2.20 -5.98
CA THR A 3 14.51 -3.11 -4.84
C THR A 3 15.34 -2.48 -3.72
N THR A 4 14.68 -1.86 -2.75
CA THR A 4 15.35 -1.44 -1.53
C THR A 4 15.82 -2.72 -0.86
N ASN A 5 17.11 -3.01 -0.97
CA ASN A 5 17.74 -4.10 -0.25
C ASN A 5 17.55 -3.80 1.24
N LYS A 6 16.97 -4.74 2.00
CA LYS A 6 16.67 -4.58 3.44
C LYS A 6 17.53 -5.54 4.28
N PRO A 7 18.88 -5.50 4.16
CA PRO A 7 19.74 -6.51 4.76
C PRO A 7 19.64 -6.54 6.29
N VAL A 8 19.50 -5.39 6.96
CA VAL A 8 19.40 -5.36 8.44
C VAL A 8 18.03 -5.86 8.91
N LEU A 9 16.95 -5.57 8.16
CA LEU A 9 15.66 -6.21 8.43
C LEU A 9 15.74 -7.74 8.36
N VAL A 10 16.37 -8.28 7.31
CA VAL A 10 16.55 -9.73 7.13
C VAL A 10 17.39 -10.32 8.26
N GLN A 11 18.44 -9.62 8.70
CA GLN A 11 19.25 -10.04 9.86
C GLN A 11 18.41 -10.08 11.14
N ALA A 12 17.59 -9.05 11.40
CA ALA A 12 16.70 -9.01 12.56
C ALA A 12 15.66 -10.14 12.54
N GLU A 13 15.06 -10.44 11.38
CA GLU A 13 14.15 -11.56 11.19
C GLU A 13 14.83 -12.90 11.48
N HIS A 14 16.06 -13.07 11.01
CA HIS A 14 16.85 -14.27 11.28
C HIS A 14 17.13 -14.46 12.78
N VAL A 15 17.46 -13.39 13.52
CA VAL A 15 17.67 -13.43 14.98
C VAL A 15 16.39 -13.87 15.72
N VAL A 16 15.23 -13.36 15.28
CA VAL A 16 13.92 -13.79 15.80
C VAL A 16 13.70 -15.28 15.54
N GLN A 17 13.87 -15.73 14.29
CA GLN A 17 13.63 -17.12 13.92
C GLN A 17 14.57 -18.09 14.63
N LYS A 18 15.86 -17.79 14.68
CA LYS A 18 16.89 -18.63 15.31
C LYS A 18 16.62 -18.88 16.80
N THR A 19 16.09 -17.88 17.51
CA THR A 19 15.87 -17.96 18.96
C THR A 19 14.46 -18.43 19.34
N ALA A 20 13.50 -18.39 18.43
CA ALA A 20 12.09 -18.66 18.71
C ALA A 20 11.86 -20.10 19.23
N ALA A 21 12.42 -21.10 18.57
CA ALA A 21 12.19 -22.51 18.91
C ALA A 21 12.72 -22.86 20.31
N GLU A 22 13.94 -22.43 20.63
CA GLU A 22 14.58 -22.71 21.93
C GLU A 22 13.86 -21.99 23.08
N ARG A 23 13.50 -20.72 22.89
CA ARG A 23 12.73 -19.96 23.89
C ARG A 23 11.35 -20.58 24.14
N ASN A 24 10.67 -21.01 23.07
CA ASN A 24 9.38 -21.68 23.19
C ASN A 24 9.49 -23.03 23.91
N LYS A 25 10.55 -23.80 23.62
CA LYS A 25 10.83 -25.07 24.32
C LYS A 25 10.99 -24.87 25.83
N LEU A 26 11.80 -23.88 26.24
CA LEU A 26 11.99 -23.56 27.66
C LEU A 26 10.68 -23.08 28.30
N HIS A 27 9.91 -22.25 27.59
CA HIS A 27 8.61 -21.79 28.09
C HIS A 27 7.61 -22.93 28.30
N ILE A 28 7.52 -23.87 27.35
CA ILE A 28 6.71 -25.08 27.48
C ILE A 28 7.18 -25.93 28.67
N ARG A 29 8.50 -26.09 28.86
CA ARG A 29 9.02 -26.86 30.01
C ARG A 29 8.65 -26.22 31.35
N LEU A 30 8.66 -24.89 31.46
CA LEU A 30 8.20 -24.20 32.67
C LEU A 30 6.73 -24.44 32.97
N ILE A 31 5.88 -24.45 31.93
CA ILE A 31 4.44 -24.76 32.09
C ILE A 31 4.27 -26.20 32.63
N GLN A 32 5.00 -27.16 32.06
CA GLN A 32 4.99 -28.55 32.54
C GLN A 32 5.46 -28.65 33.99
N LEU A 33 6.59 -28.05 34.32
CA LEU A 33 7.15 -28.05 35.68
C LEU A 33 6.20 -27.44 36.70
N ASN A 34 5.50 -26.36 36.35
CA ASN A 34 4.47 -25.79 37.23
C ASN A 34 3.32 -26.77 37.51
N GLY A 35 2.89 -27.54 36.49
CA GLY A 35 1.89 -28.59 36.66
C GLY A 35 2.38 -29.75 37.53
N GLU A 36 3.60 -30.23 37.28
CA GLU A 36 4.25 -31.29 38.06
C GLU A 36 4.43 -30.87 39.53
N ILE A 37 4.91 -29.65 39.78
CA ILE A 37 5.07 -29.09 41.14
C ILE A 37 3.73 -29.01 41.86
N ALA A 38 2.69 -28.49 41.21
CA ALA A 38 1.37 -28.38 41.83
C ALA A 38 0.79 -29.76 42.19
N TYR A 39 0.96 -30.75 41.32
CA TYR A 39 0.58 -32.13 41.60
C TYR A 39 1.33 -32.70 42.81
N LEU A 40 2.67 -32.58 42.83
CA LEU A 40 3.49 -33.08 43.94
C LEU A 40 3.13 -32.41 45.27
N GLN A 41 2.89 -31.10 45.27
CA GLN A 41 2.43 -30.37 46.46
C GLN A 41 1.08 -30.90 46.97
N SER A 42 0.14 -31.20 46.07
CA SER A 42 -1.16 -31.79 46.42
C SER A 42 -1.04 -33.19 47.04
N GLU A 43 -0.19 -34.05 46.48
CA GLU A 43 0.06 -35.40 46.99
C GLU A 43 0.73 -35.39 48.37
N ILE A 44 1.67 -34.48 48.60
CA ILE A 44 2.33 -34.31 49.89
C ILE A 44 1.32 -33.84 50.95
N VAL A 45 0.47 -32.87 50.63
CA VAL A 45 -0.61 -32.41 51.53
C VAL A 45 -1.61 -33.55 51.83
N SER A 46 -1.83 -34.46 50.87
CA SER A 46 -2.68 -35.63 51.04
C SER A 46 -2.02 -36.76 51.84
N GLY A 47 -0.79 -36.56 52.34
CA GLY A 47 -0.10 -37.47 53.27
C GLY A 47 1.06 -38.25 52.66
N ASN A 48 1.41 -38.04 51.39
CA ASN A 48 2.51 -38.75 50.73
C ASN A 48 3.85 -38.03 50.87
N ALA A 49 4.38 -38.00 52.10
CA ALA A 49 5.61 -37.26 52.44
C ALA A 49 6.86 -37.75 51.69
N SER A 50 6.89 -38.99 51.18
CA SER A 50 8.02 -39.52 50.41
C SER A 50 8.28 -38.79 49.08
N LEU A 51 7.31 -38.00 48.59
CA LEU A 51 7.47 -37.21 47.36
C LEU A 51 8.22 -35.88 47.57
N GLN A 52 8.61 -35.55 48.80
CA GLN A 52 9.28 -34.28 49.12
C GLN A 52 10.59 -34.11 48.33
N ASP A 53 11.38 -35.16 48.17
CA ASP A 53 12.64 -35.10 47.43
C ASP A 53 12.40 -34.85 45.93
N THR A 54 11.40 -35.51 45.35
CA THR A 54 10.98 -35.28 43.95
C THR A 54 10.46 -33.84 43.75
N LEU A 55 9.73 -33.28 44.72
CA LEU A 55 9.31 -31.88 44.68
C LEU A 55 10.52 -30.94 44.70
N ASN A 56 11.50 -31.20 45.55
CA ASN A 56 12.72 -30.40 45.63
C ASN A 56 13.51 -30.45 44.31
N GLU A 57 13.62 -31.62 43.68
CA GLU A 57 14.24 -31.78 42.35
C GLU A 57 13.51 -30.94 41.28
N ARG A 58 12.17 -30.98 41.26
CA ARG A 58 11.38 -30.20 40.28
C ARG A 58 11.45 -28.70 40.50
N LEU A 59 11.51 -28.26 41.76
CA LEU A 59 11.74 -26.86 42.11
C LEU A 59 13.13 -26.38 41.67
N ALA A 60 14.16 -27.21 41.87
CA ALA A 60 15.52 -26.92 41.41
C ALA A 60 15.58 -26.85 39.87
N GLU A 61 15.00 -27.83 39.18
CA GLU A 61 14.91 -27.85 37.72
C GLU A 61 14.19 -26.60 37.19
N LYS A 62 13.06 -26.22 37.79
CA LYS A 62 12.34 -25.00 37.42
C LYS A 62 13.21 -23.77 37.55
N SER A 63 13.94 -23.62 38.66
CA SER A 63 14.86 -22.50 38.85
C SER A 63 15.94 -22.43 37.77
N THR A 64 16.49 -23.58 37.37
CA THR A 64 17.47 -23.66 36.27
C THR A 64 16.84 -23.25 34.93
N VAL A 65 15.66 -23.78 34.59
CA VAL A 65 14.97 -23.45 33.33
C VAL A 65 14.57 -21.98 33.27
N ASP A 66 14.11 -21.39 34.39
CA ASP A 66 13.80 -19.95 34.49
C ASP A 66 15.05 -19.09 34.24
N ALA A 67 16.19 -19.47 34.82
CA ALA A 67 17.47 -18.77 34.61
C ALA A 67 17.94 -18.85 33.16
N GLU A 68 17.85 -20.03 32.53
CA GLU A 68 18.21 -20.22 31.13
C GLU A 68 17.30 -19.41 30.20
N LEU A 69 15.98 -19.43 30.43
CA LEU A 69 15.03 -18.65 29.64
C LEU A 69 15.32 -17.15 29.74
N LYS A 70 15.62 -16.66 30.95
CA LYS A 70 16.00 -15.26 31.17
C LYS A 70 17.27 -14.90 30.41
N GLN A 71 18.33 -15.69 30.56
CA GLN A 71 19.60 -15.46 29.85
C GLN A 71 19.41 -15.41 28.33
N ARG A 72 18.61 -16.34 27.78
CA ARG A 72 18.31 -16.39 26.34
C ARG A 72 17.48 -15.20 25.88
N ASN A 73 16.50 -14.78 26.67
CA ASN A 73 15.71 -13.57 26.40
C ASN A 73 16.60 -12.31 26.42
N ASP A 74 17.50 -12.19 27.39
CA ASP A 74 18.38 -11.04 27.51
C ASP A 74 19.36 -10.96 26.33
N ALA A 75 19.93 -12.09 25.91
CA ALA A 75 20.79 -12.18 24.72
C ALA A 75 20.03 -11.80 23.44
N PHE A 76 18.83 -12.36 23.25
CA PHE A 76 17.96 -12.03 22.11
C PHE A 76 17.65 -10.52 22.05
N LEU A 77 17.27 -9.92 23.18
CA LEU A 77 16.97 -8.49 23.24
C LEU A 77 18.22 -7.63 23.03
N SER A 78 19.39 -8.07 23.49
CA SER A 78 20.66 -7.37 23.26
C SER A 78 21.02 -7.33 21.78
N GLU A 79 20.90 -8.46 21.08
CA GLU A 79 21.18 -8.56 19.65
C GLU A 79 20.21 -7.70 18.82
N LEU A 80 18.91 -7.69 19.16
CA LEU A 80 17.95 -6.78 18.53
C LEU A 80 18.26 -5.31 18.82
N LYS A 81 18.70 -4.98 20.04
CA LYS A 81 19.07 -3.61 20.41
C LYS A 81 20.29 -3.12 19.64
N SER A 82 21.28 -3.97 19.38
CA SER A 82 22.46 -3.56 18.60
C SER A 82 22.12 -3.20 17.15
N MET A 83 21.04 -3.78 16.59
CA MET A 83 20.57 -3.47 15.23
C MET A 83 19.63 -2.26 15.16
N ARG A 84 19.23 -1.67 16.30
CA ARG A 84 18.19 -0.63 16.37
C ARG A 84 18.47 0.55 15.44
N ASP A 85 19.66 1.13 15.53
CA ASP A 85 19.97 2.37 14.80
C ASP A 85 20.13 2.11 13.30
N ASP A 86 20.62 0.93 12.93
CA ASP A 86 20.71 0.50 11.53
C ASP A 86 19.33 0.19 10.94
N LEU A 87 18.42 -0.45 11.69
CA LEU A 87 17.02 -0.63 11.31
C LEU A 87 16.31 0.71 11.11
N LEU A 88 16.55 1.68 11.99
CA LEU A 88 16.02 3.04 11.83
C LEU A 88 16.57 3.70 10.56
N ARG A 89 17.86 3.56 10.28
CA ARG A 89 18.49 4.09 9.06
C ARG A 89 17.89 3.46 7.80
N GLU A 90 17.74 2.15 7.76
CA GLU A 90 17.12 1.44 6.63
C GLU A 90 15.67 1.89 6.42
N ARG A 91 14.89 1.98 7.50
CA ARG A 91 13.50 2.44 7.44
C ARG A 91 13.40 3.85 6.87
N LEU A 92 14.28 4.76 7.30
CA LEU A 92 14.31 6.13 6.78
C LEU A 92 14.75 6.18 5.31
N ALA A 93 15.70 5.34 4.90
CA ALA A 93 16.14 5.23 3.51
C ALA A 93 15.00 4.75 2.59
N VAL A 94 14.23 3.73 3.02
CA VAL A 94 13.04 3.25 2.30
C VAL A 94 12.00 4.35 2.19
N LEU A 95 11.70 5.05 3.30
CA LEU A 95 10.72 6.14 3.31
C LEU A 95 11.13 7.27 2.35
N LYS A 96 12.40 7.67 2.40
CA LYS A 96 12.94 8.71 1.52
C LYS A 96 12.85 8.28 0.05
N SER A 97 13.32 7.09 -0.29
CA SER A 97 13.25 6.58 -1.66
C SER A 97 11.81 6.53 -2.19
N GLY A 98 10.86 6.12 -1.35
CA GLY A 98 9.43 6.16 -1.68
C GLY A 98 8.92 7.57 -1.93
N LYS A 99 9.26 8.51 -1.05
CA LYS A 99 8.88 9.93 -1.18
C LYS A 99 9.47 10.56 -2.44
N ASP A 100 10.77 10.38 -2.69
CA ASP A 100 11.45 10.91 -3.86
C ASP A 100 10.80 10.38 -5.15
N ARG A 101 10.42 9.09 -5.19
CA ARG A 101 9.72 8.53 -6.36
C ARG A 101 8.31 9.10 -6.53
N GLN A 102 7.59 9.33 -5.43
CA GLN A 102 6.27 9.97 -5.48
C GLN A 102 6.36 11.41 -5.97
N GLU A 103 7.35 12.19 -5.53
CA GLU A 103 7.56 13.56 -5.99
C GLU A 103 7.91 13.61 -7.49
N VAL A 104 8.76 12.69 -7.96
CA VAL A 104 9.05 12.56 -9.40
C VAL A 104 7.78 12.26 -10.19
N LEU A 105 6.98 11.27 -9.76
CA LEU A 105 5.71 10.93 -10.42
C LEU A 105 4.72 12.09 -10.40
N ALA A 106 4.62 12.82 -9.28
CA ALA A 106 3.75 13.99 -9.17
C ALA A 106 4.14 15.09 -10.17
N ASN A 107 5.45 15.35 -10.31
CA ASN A 107 5.97 16.31 -11.28
C ASN A 107 5.74 15.85 -12.73
N GLU A 108 5.93 14.57 -13.02
CA GLU A 108 5.63 13.99 -14.34
C GLU A 108 4.15 14.16 -14.68
N ILE A 109 3.23 13.82 -13.75
CA ILE A 109 1.78 14.01 -13.91
C ILE A 109 1.45 15.49 -14.17
N MET A 110 2.02 16.41 -13.40
CA MET A 110 1.79 17.85 -13.57
C MET A 110 2.20 18.31 -14.97
N ARG A 111 3.37 17.87 -15.45
CA ARG A 111 3.85 18.19 -16.80
C ARG A 111 2.95 17.61 -17.89
N THR A 112 2.60 16.33 -17.80
CA THR A 112 1.71 15.67 -18.76
C THR A 112 0.34 16.36 -18.80
N LYS A 113 -0.17 16.82 -17.66
CA LYS A 113 -1.41 17.58 -17.60
C LYS A 113 -1.33 18.92 -18.32
N VAL A 114 -0.23 19.66 -18.17
CA VAL A 114 -0.02 20.90 -18.93
C VAL A 114 0.01 20.62 -20.43
N GLU A 115 0.70 19.56 -20.85
CA GLU A 115 0.75 19.16 -22.26
C GLU A 115 -0.63 18.74 -22.79
N TYR A 116 -1.43 18.03 -21.99
CA TYR A 116 -2.81 17.69 -22.29
C TYR A 116 -3.67 18.95 -22.49
N LEU A 117 -3.61 19.92 -21.56
CA LEU A 117 -4.37 21.17 -21.65
C LEU A 117 -4.00 21.98 -22.90
N LYS A 118 -2.72 22.02 -23.27
CA LYS A 118 -2.27 22.67 -24.53
C LYS A 118 -2.91 22.02 -25.75
N LYS A 119 -3.02 20.69 -25.78
CA LYS A 119 -3.68 19.96 -26.88
C LYS A 119 -5.18 20.25 -26.94
N ILE A 120 -5.87 20.35 -25.80
CA ILE A 120 -7.30 20.76 -25.78
C ILE A 120 -7.46 22.14 -26.40
N MET A 121 -6.62 23.11 -26.01
CA MET A 121 -6.70 24.46 -26.55
C MET A 121 -6.47 24.49 -28.07
N ALA A 122 -5.45 23.79 -28.56
CA ALA A 122 -5.17 23.70 -29.99
C ALA A 122 -6.33 23.04 -30.77
N LEU A 123 -6.95 21.99 -30.20
CA LEU A 123 -8.13 21.35 -30.79
C LEU A 123 -9.31 22.33 -30.89
N LYS A 124 -9.54 23.13 -29.83
CA LYS A 124 -10.59 24.14 -29.85
C LYS A 124 -10.33 25.21 -30.91
N GLU A 125 -9.11 25.73 -30.99
CA GLU A 125 -8.71 26.71 -32.01
C GLU A 125 -8.95 26.17 -33.42
N GLN A 126 -8.47 24.95 -33.72
CA GLN A 126 -8.70 24.30 -35.00
C GLN A 126 -10.20 24.08 -35.30
N ALA A 127 -11.00 23.77 -34.29
CA ALA A 127 -12.45 23.61 -34.44
C ALA A 127 -13.14 24.95 -34.74
N ASP A 128 -12.76 26.02 -34.04
CA ASP A 128 -13.28 27.37 -34.25
C ASP A 128 -12.90 27.89 -35.67
N ASP A 129 -11.66 27.64 -36.11
CA ASP A 129 -11.19 27.96 -37.47
C ASP A 129 -11.97 27.19 -38.55
N THR A 130 -12.16 25.87 -38.35
CA THR A 130 -12.94 25.03 -39.26
C THR A 130 -14.39 25.51 -39.35
N PHE A 131 -14.99 25.89 -38.22
CA PHE A 131 -16.34 26.46 -38.20
C PHE A 131 -16.42 27.77 -38.98
N ALA A 132 -15.43 28.66 -38.83
CA ALA A 132 -15.36 29.91 -39.57
C ALA A 132 -15.23 29.67 -41.09
N ASP A 133 -14.32 28.77 -41.49
CA ASP A 133 -14.10 28.41 -42.89
C ASP A 133 -15.35 27.83 -43.53
N VAL A 134 -15.98 26.82 -42.91
CA VAL A 134 -17.22 26.22 -43.42
C VAL A 134 -18.35 27.25 -43.48
N SER A 135 -18.46 28.09 -42.45
CA SER A 135 -19.51 29.12 -42.40
C SER A 135 -19.36 30.18 -43.49
N SER A 136 -18.15 30.44 -43.98
CA SER A 136 -17.90 31.38 -45.08
C SER A 136 -18.57 30.97 -46.40
N TYR A 137 -18.82 29.67 -46.60
CA TYR A 137 -19.51 29.15 -47.78
C TYR A 137 -21.03 29.27 -47.72
N ASN A 138 -21.60 29.54 -46.53
CA ASN A 138 -23.05 29.52 -46.32
C ASN A 138 -23.81 30.50 -47.22
N GLU A 139 -23.22 31.65 -47.57
CA GLU A 139 -23.86 32.60 -48.48
C GLU A 139 -23.96 32.07 -49.91
N ILE A 140 -22.89 31.45 -50.43
CA ILE A 140 -22.89 30.84 -51.77
C ILE A 140 -23.80 29.62 -51.82
N MET A 141 -23.79 28.79 -50.77
CA MET A 141 -24.63 27.58 -50.68
C MET A 141 -26.12 27.90 -50.81
N LYS A 142 -26.57 29.04 -50.26
CA LYS A 142 -27.97 29.51 -50.43
C LYS A 142 -28.35 29.73 -51.89
N TYR A 143 -27.44 30.24 -52.73
CA TYR A 143 -27.72 30.50 -54.14
C TYR A 143 -27.82 29.22 -54.98
N ILE A 144 -27.23 28.12 -54.52
CA ILE A 144 -27.24 26.82 -55.20
C ILE A 144 -28.18 25.80 -54.54
N GLU A 145 -29.12 26.29 -53.70
CA GLU A 145 -30.15 25.49 -53.02
C GLU A 145 -29.59 24.31 -52.19
N GLN A 146 -28.36 24.45 -51.68
CA GLN A 146 -27.72 23.49 -50.77
C GLN A 146 -27.92 23.92 -49.31
N ASN A 147 -28.28 22.97 -48.45
CA ASN A 147 -28.40 23.23 -47.02
C ASN A 147 -27.01 23.41 -46.39
N PRO A 148 -26.84 24.33 -45.42
CA PRO A 148 -25.61 24.46 -44.65
C PRO A 148 -25.21 23.15 -43.97
N VAL A 149 -23.91 22.88 -43.89
CA VAL A 149 -23.38 21.73 -43.16
C VAL A 149 -23.40 22.06 -41.66
N ASP A 150 -23.95 21.17 -40.84
CA ASP A 150 -23.88 21.28 -39.38
C ASP A 150 -22.48 20.88 -38.89
N VAL A 151 -21.62 21.89 -38.73
CA VAL A 151 -20.23 21.73 -38.31
C VAL A 151 -20.10 21.29 -36.84
N THR A 152 -21.13 21.51 -36.01
CA THR A 152 -21.06 21.17 -34.58
C THR A 152 -20.97 19.67 -34.32
N ALA A 153 -21.53 18.86 -35.24
CA ALA A 153 -21.47 17.40 -35.19
C ALA A 153 -20.14 16.82 -35.73
N THR A 154 -19.27 17.64 -36.34
CA THR A 154 -18.04 17.18 -36.99
C THR A 154 -16.77 17.35 -36.16
N ILE A 155 -16.84 18.07 -35.03
CA ILE A 155 -15.70 18.29 -34.15
C ILE A 155 -15.47 17.06 -33.28
N VAL A 156 -14.31 16.44 -33.43
CA VAL A 156 -13.92 15.28 -32.63
C VAL A 156 -13.34 15.76 -31.30
N TYR A 157 -14.17 15.79 -30.25
CA TYR A 157 -13.67 15.94 -28.88
C TYR A 157 -13.19 14.59 -28.34
N PRO A 158 -12.06 14.53 -27.63
CA PRO A 158 -11.54 13.28 -27.06
C PRO A 158 -12.46 12.70 -25.97
N TYR A 159 -13.30 13.53 -25.36
CA TYR A 159 -14.30 13.14 -24.37
C TYR A 159 -15.61 13.87 -24.67
N PRO A 160 -16.78 13.21 -24.51
CA PRO A 160 -18.06 13.87 -24.69
C PRO A 160 -18.22 14.96 -23.65
N VAL A 161 -18.13 16.22 -24.08
CA VAL A 161 -18.41 17.37 -23.23
C VAL A 161 -19.93 17.49 -23.13
N ALA A 162 -20.51 17.00 -22.03
CA ALA A 162 -21.94 17.23 -21.78
C ALA A 162 -22.18 18.74 -21.65
N ASN A 163 -23.24 19.25 -22.28
CA ASN A 163 -23.63 20.65 -22.15
C ASN A 163 -23.75 21.02 -20.66
N GLY A 164 -22.92 21.98 -20.21
CA GLY A 164 -22.89 22.46 -18.82
C GLY A 164 -21.87 21.80 -17.90
N ASP A 165 -20.99 20.92 -18.40
CA ASP A 165 -19.95 20.32 -17.56
C ASP A 165 -18.79 21.29 -17.29
N ASN A 166 -18.98 22.12 -16.26
CA ASN A 166 -18.00 23.08 -15.76
C ASN A 166 -17.01 22.44 -14.77
N ARG A 167 -16.97 21.11 -14.66
CA ARG A 167 -16.10 20.42 -13.69
C ARG A 167 -14.70 20.30 -14.23
N TYR A 168 -13.92 21.34 -13.95
CA TYR A 168 -12.47 21.27 -13.89
C TYR A 168 -12.06 20.23 -12.83
N SER A 169 -11.93 18.95 -13.20
CA SER A 169 -11.37 17.93 -12.33
C SER A 169 -9.85 17.92 -12.47
N PRO A 170 -9.09 18.06 -11.38
CA PRO A 170 -7.65 17.97 -11.47
C PRO A 170 -7.13 16.57 -11.81
N TYR A 171 -7.99 15.56 -11.79
CA TYR A 171 -7.72 14.15 -12.05
C TYR A 171 -8.52 13.66 -13.25
N VAL A 172 -7.87 12.88 -14.13
CA VAL A 172 -8.54 12.11 -15.18
C VAL A 172 -9.60 11.24 -14.53
N THR A 173 -10.85 11.41 -14.92
CA THR A 173 -11.98 10.66 -14.41
C THR A 173 -11.92 9.22 -14.93
N PRO A 174 -12.46 8.25 -14.18
CA PRO A 174 -12.62 6.88 -14.66
C PRO A 174 -13.35 6.81 -16.01
N GLN A 175 -14.30 7.71 -16.26
CA GLN A 175 -15.02 7.76 -17.54
C GLN A 175 -14.12 8.22 -18.70
N GLU A 176 -13.22 9.18 -18.47
CA GLU A 176 -12.18 9.54 -19.44
C GLU A 176 -11.21 8.38 -19.69
N ILE A 177 -10.78 7.66 -18.64
CA ILE A 177 -9.92 6.47 -18.79
C ILE A 177 -10.65 5.37 -19.57
N ALA A 178 -11.92 5.12 -19.28
CA ALA A 178 -12.74 4.14 -19.98
C ALA A 178 -12.87 4.50 -21.46
N THR A 179 -13.18 5.76 -21.76
CA THR A 179 -13.30 6.27 -23.14
C THR A 179 -11.98 6.13 -23.90
N ALA A 180 -10.85 6.41 -23.26
CA ALA A 180 -9.51 6.23 -23.85
C ALA A 180 -9.10 4.75 -24.04
N ASN A 181 -9.84 3.79 -23.48
CA ASN A 181 -9.57 2.36 -23.55
C ASN A 181 -10.79 1.56 -24.08
N ASP A 182 -11.60 2.16 -24.95
CA ASP A 182 -12.77 1.52 -25.59
C ASP A 182 -13.76 0.88 -24.59
N GLY A 183 -13.97 1.55 -23.45
CA GLY A 183 -14.83 1.09 -22.35
C GLY A 183 -14.16 0.14 -21.36
N THR A 184 -12.88 -0.21 -21.57
CA THR A 184 -12.17 -1.18 -20.74
C THR A 184 -11.38 -0.50 -19.63
N LEU A 185 -11.89 -0.56 -18.40
CA LEU A 185 -11.16 -0.10 -17.22
C LEU A 185 -10.31 -1.23 -16.61
N PRO A 186 -9.00 -1.00 -16.38
CA PRO A 186 -8.18 -1.87 -15.54
C PRO A 186 -8.84 -2.09 -14.17
N TYR A 187 -8.78 -3.31 -13.65
CA TYR A 187 -9.43 -3.69 -12.38
C TYR A 187 -9.11 -2.74 -11.20
N PRO A 188 -7.87 -2.25 -11.00
CA PRO A 188 -7.56 -1.29 -9.95
C PRO A 188 -8.32 0.04 -10.09
N THR A 189 -8.53 0.51 -11.33
CA THR A 189 -9.27 1.73 -11.64
C THR A 189 -10.77 1.57 -11.31
N ARG A 190 -11.35 0.40 -11.60
CA ARG A 190 -12.73 0.06 -11.23
C ARG A 190 -12.94 0.06 -9.70
N GLN A 191 -11.98 -0.47 -8.94
CA GLN A 191 -12.08 -0.44 -7.47
C GLN A 191 -11.96 0.98 -6.90
N PHE A 192 -11.08 1.82 -7.46
CA PHE A 192 -10.95 3.21 -7.02
C PHE A 192 -12.25 3.99 -7.25
N GLU A 193 -12.87 3.84 -8.42
CA GLU A 193 -14.17 4.46 -8.75
C GLU A 193 -15.28 4.03 -7.79
N GLN A 194 -15.42 2.72 -7.53
CA GLN A 194 -16.44 2.18 -6.64
C GLN A 194 -16.31 2.66 -5.18
N ASN A 195 -15.07 2.84 -4.70
CA ASN A 195 -14.80 3.13 -3.30
C ASN A 195 -14.71 4.64 -2.99
N TYR A 196 -14.25 5.47 -3.93
CA TYR A 196 -13.87 6.86 -3.63
C TYR A 196 -14.61 7.92 -4.46
N MET A 197 -15.21 7.58 -5.60
CA MET A 197 -15.96 8.56 -6.41
C MET A 197 -17.48 8.46 -6.24
N ARG A 198 -17.99 7.44 -5.53
CA ARG A 198 -19.41 7.27 -5.24
C ARG A 198 -19.94 8.15 -4.10
N LYS A 199 -19.07 8.86 -3.39
CA LYS A 199 -19.44 9.87 -2.39
C LYS A 199 -19.19 11.24 -2.97
N ALA A 200 -20.28 11.99 -3.20
CA ALA A 200 -20.18 13.41 -3.46
C ALA A 200 -19.49 14.06 -2.24
N TYR A 201 -18.45 14.85 -2.50
CA TYR A 201 -18.02 15.88 -1.55
C TYR A 201 -19.07 16.99 -1.55
#